data_AF-A0AAU4GBB2-F1
#
_entry.id   AF-A0AAU4GBB2-F1
#
_cell.length_a   1.000
_cell.length_b   1.000
_cell.length_c   1.000
_cell.angle_alpha   90.00
_cell.angle_beta   90.00
_cell.angle_gamma   90.00
#
_symmetry.space_group_name_H-M   'P 1'
#
loop_
_entity.id
_entity.type
_entity.pdbx_description
1 polymer ?
#
loop_
_entity_poly.entity_id
_entity_poly.type
_entity_poly.pdbx_seq_one_letter_code
_entity_poly.pdbx_strand_id
1 'polypeptide(L)'
;MQSRRDMRKLKTALLAKDADTRFYTWDLREAAGLHNARLYPLLVLLKQRGWITDGYDPSPADESDDAQPQHWYALTDLGRHELSKT
;
A
#
# COMPACT_ATOMS: atom_id res chain seq x y z
N MET A 1 1.55 6.66 20.81
CA MET A 1 0.74 5.45 20.57
C MET A 1 -0.02 5.42 19.22
N GLN A 2 -0.08 6.53 18.45
CA GLN A 2 -0.81 6.62 17.16
C GLN A 2 -0.32 5.63 16.08
N SER A 3 0.99 5.46 15.93
CA SER A 3 1.61 4.62 14.88
C SER A 3 1.19 3.14 14.92
N ARG A 4 1.01 2.54 16.12
CA ARG A 4 0.54 1.13 16.24
C ARG A 4 -0.91 0.94 15.80
N ARG A 5 -1.76 1.95 15.95
CA ARG A 5 -3.15 1.89 15.48
C ARG A 5 -3.20 2.06 13.97
N ASP A 6 -2.42 3.00 13.44
CA ASP A 6 -2.35 3.26 12.01
C ASP A 6 -1.75 2.04 11.26
N MET A 7 -0.72 1.39 11.82
CA MET A 7 -0.17 0.15 11.29
C MET A 7 -1.20 -0.99 11.26
N ARG A 8 -2.03 -1.13 12.30
CA ARG A 8 -3.11 -2.15 12.31
C ARG A 8 -4.14 -1.90 11.22
N LYS A 9 -4.57 -0.65 11.03
CA LYS A 9 -5.50 -0.28 9.96
C LYS A 9 -4.93 -0.58 8.57
N LEU A 10 -3.66 -0.22 8.34
CA LEU A 10 -2.98 -0.49 7.07
C LEU A 10 -2.84 -1.99 6.81
N LYS A 11 -2.47 -2.77 7.83
CA LYS A 11 -2.42 -4.23 7.74
C LYS A 11 -3.78 -4.82 7.35
N THR A 12 -4.86 -4.39 8.00
CA THR A 12 -6.21 -4.87 7.66
C THR A 12 -6.56 -4.55 6.21
N ALA A 13 -6.23 -3.35 5.72
CA ALA A 13 -6.45 -2.97 4.33
C ALA A 13 -5.67 -3.86 3.34
N LEU A 14 -4.39 -4.11 3.63
CA LEU A 14 -3.52 -4.95 2.77
C LEU A 14 -3.94 -6.43 2.75
N LEU A 15 -4.40 -6.97 3.88
CA LEU A 15 -4.83 -8.37 3.97
C LEU A 15 -6.27 -8.61 3.49
N ALA A 16 -7.03 -7.56 3.20
CA ALA A 16 -8.42 -7.68 2.76
C ALA A 16 -8.59 -8.15 1.31
N LYS A 17 -7.51 -8.18 0.52
CA LYS A 17 -7.51 -8.63 -0.88
C LYS A 17 -6.55 -9.80 -1.08
N ASP A 18 -6.60 -10.41 -2.26
CA ASP A 18 -5.74 -11.52 -2.66
C ASP A 18 -4.27 -11.12 -2.81
N ALA A 19 -3.37 -12.11 -2.77
CA ALA A 19 -1.92 -11.91 -2.69
C ALA A 19 -1.37 -11.09 -3.87
N ASP A 20 -1.93 -11.29 -5.07
CA ASP A 20 -1.49 -10.64 -6.30
C ASP A 20 -2.17 -9.29 -6.54
N THR A 21 -2.96 -8.80 -5.58
CA THR A 21 -3.67 -7.53 -5.72
C THR A 21 -2.70 -6.37 -5.60
N ARG A 22 -2.64 -5.54 -6.64
CA ARG A 22 -2.02 -4.22 -6.57
C ARG A 22 -2.97 -3.25 -5.88
N PHE A 23 -2.43 -2.51 -4.93
CA PHE A 23 -3.12 -1.44 -4.22
C PHE A 23 -2.52 -0.11 -4.62
N TYR A 24 -3.33 0.79 -5.15
CA TYR A 24 -2.88 2.14 -5.39
C TYR A 24 -2.89 2.92 -4.06
N THR A 25 -2.11 4.01 -3.98
CA THR A 25 -2.07 4.84 -2.77
C THR A 25 -3.47 5.28 -2.32
N TRP A 26 -4.36 5.59 -3.27
CA TRP A 26 -5.72 6.02 -2.98
C TRP A 26 -6.56 4.90 -2.36
N ASP A 27 -6.44 3.66 -2.84
CA ASP A 27 -7.10 2.49 -2.26
C ASP A 27 -6.71 2.31 -0.79
N LEU A 28 -5.41 2.38 -0.50
CA LEU A 28 -4.89 2.19 0.85
C LEU A 28 -5.32 3.33 1.78
N ARG A 29 -5.39 4.55 1.24
CA ARG A 29 -5.86 5.72 1.98
C ARG A 29 -7.31 5.55 2.44
N GLU A 30 -8.18 5.13 1.53
CA GLU A 30 -9.60 4.91 1.81
C GLU A 30 -9.81 3.70 2.72
N ALA A 31 -9.24 2.55 2.38
CA ALA A 31 -9.42 1.31 3.12
C ALA A 31 -8.86 1.39 4.56
N ALA A 32 -7.70 2.04 4.76
CA ALA A 32 -7.12 2.20 6.10
C ALA A 32 -7.71 3.42 6.85
N GLY A 33 -8.37 4.35 6.13
CA GLY A 33 -8.82 5.63 6.66
C GLY A 33 -7.65 6.43 7.25
N LEU A 34 -6.56 6.55 6.50
CA LEU A 34 -5.33 7.24 6.90
C LEU A 34 -5.02 8.39 5.94
N HIS A 35 -4.47 9.48 6.46
CA HIS A 35 -3.95 10.56 5.63
C HIS A 35 -2.57 10.17 5.03
N ASN A 36 -2.24 10.69 3.84
CA ASN A 36 -0.97 10.41 3.14
C ASN A 36 0.27 10.62 4.03
N ALA A 37 0.29 11.70 4.81
CA ALA A 37 1.39 12.00 5.75
C ALA A 37 1.63 10.91 6.80
N ARG A 38 0.63 10.08 7.10
CA ARG A 38 0.74 8.93 8.02
C ARG A 38 0.92 7.62 7.28
N LEU A 39 0.32 7.49 6.09
CA LEU A 39 0.39 6.31 5.25
C LEU A 39 1.82 6.08 4.72
N TYR A 40 2.45 7.10 4.13
CA TYR A 40 3.76 6.94 3.48
C TYR A 40 4.87 6.46 4.42
N PRO A 41 5.05 6.99 5.64
CA PRO A 41 6.03 6.43 6.57
C PRO A 41 5.82 4.95 6.88
N LEU A 42 4.56 4.49 6.96
CA LEU A 42 4.25 3.09 7.20
C LEU A 42 4.58 2.23 5.97
N LEU A 43 4.27 2.70 4.76
CA LEU A 43 4.61 2.01 3.52
C LEU A 43 6.13 1.90 3.34
N VAL A 44 6.89 2.95 3.65
CA VAL A 44 8.36 2.90 3.67
C VAL A 44 8.86 1.83 4.63
N LEU A 45 8.31 1.75 5.84
CA LEU A 45 8.69 0.71 6.81
C LEU A 45 8.37 -0.70 6.32
N LEU A 46 7.21 -0.91 5.68
CA LEU A 46 6.83 -2.20 5.13
C LEU A 46 7.73 -2.59 3.94
N LYS A 47 8.07 -1.64 3.07
CA LYS A 47 8.97 -1.83 1.93
C LYS A 47 10.39 -2.16 2.39
N GLN A 48 10.92 -1.43 3.38
CA GLN A 48 12.24 -1.71 3.96
C GLN A 48 12.34 -3.10 4.59
N ARG A 49 11.23 -3.64 5.09
CA ARG A 49 11.15 -5.02 5.61
C ARG A 49 10.94 -6.08 4.53
N GLY A 50 10.79 -5.68 3.27
CA GLY A 50 10.46 -6.57 2.16
C GLY A 50 9.05 -7.15 2.23
N TRP A 51 8.14 -6.53 3.01
CA TRP A 51 6.76 -7.01 3.18
C TRP A 51 5.83 -6.52 2.07
N ILE A 52 6.20 -5.42 1.43
CA ILE A 52 5.55 -4.95 0.21
C ILE A 52 6.61 -4.67 -0.84
N THR A 53 6.19 -4.77 -2.09
CA THR A 53 6.89 -4.20 -3.24
C THR A 53 6.04 -3.06 -3.81
N ASP A 54 6.63 -2.22 -4.64
CA ASP A 54 5.96 -1.10 -5.27
C ASP A 54 6.43 -0.92 -6.71
N GLY A 55 5.61 -0.23 -7.48
CA GLY A 55 5.93 0.15 -8.84
C GLY A 55 5.01 1.27 -9.32
N TYR A 56 5.28 1.72 -10.52
CA TYR A 56 4.44 2.70 -11.18
C TYR A 56 3.79 2.03 -12.36
N ASP A 57 2.47 2.10 -12.45
CA ASP A 57 1.81 1.83 -13.71
C ASP A 57 1.88 3.09 -14.55
N PRO A 58 2.26 2.99 -15.84
CA PRO A 58 2.09 4.09 -16.76
C PRO A 58 0.61 4.48 -16.73
N SER A 59 0.32 5.77 -16.60
CA SER A 59 -1.06 6.22 -16.74
C SER A 59 -1.58 5.74 -18.10
N PRO A 60 -2.81 5.21 -18.21
CA PRO A 60 -3.37 4.88 -19.50
C PRO A 60 -3.27 6.12 -20.39
N ALA A 61 -2.40 6.04 -21.38
CA ALA A 61 -1.92 7.16 -22.19
C ALA A 61 -2.95 7.57 -23.26
N ASP A 62 -4.21 7.16 -23.13
CA ASP A 62 -5.22 7.48 -24.13
C ASP A 62 -5.84 8.89 -23.95
N GLU A 63 -5.68 9.56 -22.80
CA GLU A 63 -6.30 10.89 -22.62
C GLU A 63 -5.44 11.83 -21.75
N SER A 64 -4.70 12.75 -22.40
CA SER A 64 -4.11 14.00 -21.87
C SER A 64 -2.62 13.99 -21.45
N ASP A 65 -1.90 15.04 -21.85
CA ASP A 65 -0.48 15.33 -21.50
C ASP A 65 -0.21 15.50 -19.99
N ASP A 66 -1.25 15.56 -19.15
CA ASP A 66 -1.17 15.76 -17.70
C ASP A 66 -1.20 14.46 -16.86
N ALA A 67 -1.13 13.31 -17.51
CA ALA A 67 -1.34 12.02 -16.87
C ALA A 67 -0.18 11.63 -15.91
N GLN A 68 -0.42 11.73 -14.60
CA GLN A 68 0.59 11.36 -13.60
C GLN A 68 0.66 9.83 -13.40
N PRO A 69 1.87 9.25 -13.34
CA PRO A 69 2.05 7.81 -13.11
C PRO A 69 1.43 7.39 -11.77
N GLN A 70 0.71 6.26 -11.76
CA GLN A 70 0.03 5.78 -10.57
C GLN A 70 0.94 4.84 -9.78
N HIS A 71 1.26 5.24 -8.55
CA HIS A 71 2.04 4.42 -7.62
C HIS A 71 1.18 3.31 -7.05
N TRP A 72 1.57 2.06 -7.28
CA TRP A 72 0.96 0.88 -6.69
C TRP A 72 1.91 0.17 -5.73
N TYR A 73 1.31 -0.59 -4.80
CA TYR A 73 1.97 -1.44 -3.82
C TYR A 73 1.36 -2.83 -3.89
N ALA A 74 2.16 -3.88 -3.73
CA ALA A 74 1.68 -5.26 -3.64
C ALA A 74 2.30 -5.95 -2.43
N LEU A 75 1.55 -6.86 -1.81
CA LEU A 75 2.10 -7.70 -0.75
C LEU A 75 3.08 -8.70 -1.36
N THR A 76 4.19 -8.92 -0.67
CA THR A 76 5.05 -10.08 -0.94
C THR A 76 4.52 -11.28 -0.16
N ASP A 77 4.93 -12.50 -0.55
CA ASP A 77 4.62 -13.71 0.23
C ASP A 77 5.11 -13.59 1.67
N LEU A 78 6.32 -13.04 1.85
CA LEU A 78 6.89 -12.74 3.16
C LEU A 78 6.00 -11.77 3.95
N GLY A 79 5.58 -10.67 3.31
CA GLY A 79 4.73 -9.67 3.96
C GLY A 79 3.38 -10.21 4.36
N ARG A 80 2.74 -11.02 3.51
CA ARG A 80 1.49 -11.69 3.85
C ARG A 80 1.67 -12.61 5.05
N HIS A 81 2.73 -13.42 5.05
CA HIS A 81 3.02 -14.33 6.15
C HIS A 81 3.24 -13.57 7.47
N GLU A 82 4.13 -12.58 7.49
CA GLU A 82 4.46 -11.81 8.69
C GLU A 82 3.28 -10.96 9.19
N LEU A 83 2.56 -10.32 8.28
CA LEU A 83 1.36 -9.56 8.63
C LEU A 83 0.26 -10.48 9.13
N SER A 84 0.11 -11.72 8.67
CA SER A 84 -0.94 -12.62 9.17
C SER A 84 -0.73 -13.09 10.62
N LYS A 85 0.53 -13.14 11.09
CA LYS A 85 0.90 -13.62 12.45
C LYS A 85 0.72 -12.58 13.56
N THR A 86 0.83 -11.31 13.20
CA THR A 86 0.94 -10.19 14.17
C THR A 86 -0.43 -9.77 14.72
#